data_AF-A0A7S1VBH0-F1
#
_entry.id   AF-A0A7S1VBH0-F1
#
_cell.length_a   1.000
_cell.length_b   1.000
_cell.length_c   1.000
_cell.angle_alpha   90.00
_cell.angle_beta   90.00
_cell.angle_gamma   90.00
#
_symmetry.space_group_name_H-M   'P 1'
#
loop_
_entity.id
_entity.type
_entity.pdbx_description
1 polymer ?
#
loop_
_entity_poly.entity_id
_entity_poly.type
_entity_poly.pdbx_seq_one_letter_code
_entity_poly.pdbx_strand_id
1 'polypeptide(L)'
;MAGLNKRKVDLVTILASILLLLNSLSFTPQAPDVAFSHFDTRNDERTGSTSSNSTTTIAYTITWQRDESMLSRNMSKDVTHGATEGPTTKLLDTTCAIMLYGLPRKFRDMTLPSLKKNVMPYNPRCDYFVHYYDLVGFEGGDRNESTRGFVNATEILDVEQVAHDMAPSTTDKAMVKFKKTTIDEFHTLYDAFLNKVQTKRFNDTNKLMYWPNRPDYTNTTVTNIVKMWHSLQEAWNLMKKESMSSGKTYETVAMLRSDVLYVTKLNFRSVPDDVAVNNPQQQQQQPFIVIPDFANYPVNDRM
;
A
#
# COMPACT_ATOMS: atom_id res chain seq x y z
N MET A 1 2.36 42.76 24.66
CA MET A 1 1.77 41.41 24.65
C MET A 1 1.87 40.87 23.23
N ALA A 2 2.87 40.03 22.95
CA ALA A 2 3.09 39.46 21.62
C ALA A 2 2.42 38.09 21.54
N GLY A 3 1.45 37.95 20.63
CA GLY A 3 0.73 36.70 20.39
C GLY A 3 1.61 35.70 19.64
N LEU A 4 1.92 34.56 20.28
CA LEU A 4 2.53 33.42 19.62
C LEU A 4 1.47 32.69 18.79
N ASN A 5 1.57 32.83 17.47
CA ASN A 5 0.83 32.04 16.50
C ASN A 5 1.31 30.57 16.55
N LYS A 6 0.53 29.68 17.15
CA LYS A 6 0.77 28.24 17.10
C LYS A 6 0.45 27.72 15.69
N ARG A 7 1.47 27.57 14.85
CA ARG A 7 1.34 26.81 13.60
C ARG A 7 1.11 25.34 13.94
N LYS A 8 -0.09 24.83 13.62
CA LYS A 8 -0.33 23.39 13.55
C LYS A 8 0.37 22.90 12.28
N VAL A 9 1.39 22.06 12.44
CA VAL A 9 1.98 21.31 11.33
C VAL A 9 1.15 20.03 11.21
N ASP A 10 0.49 19.86 10.06
CA ASP A 10 -0.33 18.67 9.78
C ASP A 10 0.57 17.49 9.39
N LEU A 11 0.16 16.28 9.77
CA LEU A 11 0.78 15.00 9.44
C LEU A 11 0.92 14.82 7.92
N VAL A 12 -0.03 15.34 7.13
CA VAL A 12 0.05 15.35 5.66
C VAL A 12 1.28 16.11 5.16
N THR A 13 1.63 17.23 5.80
CA THR A 13 2.83 18.01 5.47
C THR A 13 4.13 17.29 5.84
N ILE A 14 4.12 16.55 6.97
CA ILE A 14 5.25 15.72 7.39
C ILE A 14 5.44 14.55 6.41
N LEU A 15 4.35 13.89 6.01
CA LEU A 15 4.37 12.80 5.04
C LEU A 15 4.86 13.26 3.66
N ALA A 16 4.35 14.37 3.15
CA ALA A 16 4.83 14.97 1.90
C ALA A 16 6.33 15.31 1.96
N SER A 17 6.81 15.82 3.10
CA SER A 17 8.23 16.13 3.30
C SER A 17 9.11 14.87 3.36
N ILE A 18 8.64 13.80 4.01
CA ILE A 18 9.34 12.51 4.04
C ILE A 18 9.40 11.88 2.64
N LEU A 19 8.32 11.93 1.88
CA LEU A 19 8.28 11.46 0.48
C LEU A 19 9.22 12.25 -0.44
N LEU A 20 9.25 13.58 -0.32
CA LEU A 20 10.22 14.44 -1.03
C LEU A 20 11.67 14.12 -0.65
N LEU A 21 11.93 13.78 0.62
CA LEU A 21 13.25 13.38 1.09
C LEU A 21 13.67 12.00 0.58
N LEU A 22 12.73 11.04 0.51
CA LEU A 22 13.01 9.72 -0.04
C LEU A 22 13.28 9.78 -1.56
N ASN A 23 12.58 10.65 -2.29
CA ASN A 23 12.83 10.87 -3.72
C ASN A 23 14.19 11.56 -3.99
N SER A 24 14.64 12.43 -3.09
CA SER A 24 15.92 13.15 -3.24
C SER A 24 17.16 12.36 -2.82
N LEU A 25 17.00 11.17 -2.22
CA LEU A 25 18.11 10.28 -1.84
C LEU A 25 18.48 9.26 -2.93
N SER A 26 18.05 9.51 -4.18
CA SER A 26 18.43 8.75 -5.36
C SER A 26 19.95 8.83 -5.60
N PHE A 27 20.72 7.94 -4.97
CA PHE A 27 21.96 7.44 -5.56
C PHE A 27 21.54 6.62 -6.79
N THR A 28 21.63 7.24 -7.97
CA THR A 28 21.22 6.67 -9.26
C THR A 28 22.14 5.49 -9.65
N PRO A 29 21.62 4.49 -10.41
CA PRO A 29 20.99 4.72 -11.71
C PRO A 29 19.46 4.65 -11.68
N GLN A 30 18.84 5.75 -12.09
CA GLN A 30 17.48 5.91 -12.64
C GLN A 30 16.35 5.08 -12.00
N ALA A 31 15.73 5.65 -10.96
CA ALA A 31 14.31 5.42 -10.68
C ALA A 31 13.48 6.49 -11.43
N PRO A 32 12.35 6.15 -12.08
CA PRO A 32 11.48 7.14 -12.72
C PRO A 32 10.72 7.97 -11.68
N ASP A 33 10.52 9.25 -12.00
CA ASP A 33 9.83 10.26 -11.20
C ASP A 33 8.45 9.79 -10.74
N VAL A 34 8.26 9.66 -9.43
CA VAL A 34 6.93 9.62 -8.81
C VAL A 34 6.60 11.05 -8.37
N ALA A 35 5.98 11.81 -9.26
CA ALA A 35 5.46 13.14 -8.96
C ALA A 35 4.06 13.02 -8.33
N PHE A 36 3.93 13.38 -7.06
CA PHE A 36 2.63 13.67 -6.44
C PHE A 36 2.37 15.18 -6.54
N SER A 37 1.29 15.58 -7.21
CA SER A 37 0.91 16.98 -7.39
C SER A 37 0.36 17.61 -6.11
N HIS A 38 0.45 18.93 -6.07
CA HIS A 38 0.14 19.84 -4.97
C HIS A 38 -1.25 19.59 -4.34
N PHE A 39 -1.30 19.45 -3.01
CA PHE A 39 -2.52 19.31 -2.22
C PHE A 39 -2.92 20.69 -1.69
N ASP A 40 -3.99 21.29 -2.23
CA ASP A 40 -4.58 22.54 -1.72
C ASP A 40 -5.91 22.23 -1.02
N THR A 41 -5.93 22.34 0.32
CA THR A 41 -7.16 22.21 1.11
C THR A 41 -7.65 23.59 1.51
N ARG A 42 -8.59 24.14 0.75
CA ARG A 42 -9.46 25.21 1.25
C ARG A 42 -10.50 24.60 2.20
N ASN A 43 -10.53 25.14 3.41
CA ASN A 43 -11.53 24.84 4.43
C ASN A 43 -12.91 25.31 3.96
N ASP A 44 -13.87 24.39 3.90
CA ASP A 44 -15.28 24.73 4.04
C ASP A 44 -15.75 24.29 5.43
N GLU A 45 -16.01 25.28 6.29
CA GLU A 45 -16.71 25.09 7.54
C GLU A 45 -18.18 24.76 7.22
N ARG A 46 -18.62 23.53 7.53
CA ARG A 46 -20.05 23.21 7.55
C ARG A 46 -20.45 22.63 8.91
N THR A 47 -21.29 23.41 9.58
CA THR A 47 -21.92 23.12 10.86
C THR A 47 -23.01 22.06 10.73
N GLY A 48 -22.98 21.11 11.68
CA GLY A 48 -24.14 20.46 12.32
C GLY A 48 -25.16 19.71 11.46
N SER A 49 -25.13 18.38 11.51
CA SER A 49 -26.35 17.54 11.48
C SER A 49 -26.01 16.08 11.81
N THR A 50 -26.75 15.51 12.76
CA THR A 50 -26.74 14.10 13.18
C THR A 50 -27.54 13.23 12.19
N SER A 51 -26.94 12.19 11.58
CA SER A 51 -27.60 10.89 11.35
C SER A 51 -26.69 9.84 10.70
N SER A 52 -26.94 8.58 11.09
CA SER A 52 -26.60 7.28 10.46
C SER A 52 -25.14 6.93 10.12
N ASN A 53 -24.65 5.86 10.74
CA ASN A 53 -23.39 5.18 10.42
C ASN A 53 -23.46 4.51 9.04
N SER A 54 -23.20 5.24 7.96
CA SER A 54 -22.75 4.65 6.70
C SER A 54 -21.22 4.55 6.75
N THR A 55 -20.69 3.33 6.55
CA THR A 55 -19.26 3.12 6.38
C THR A 55 -18.91 3.59 4.97
N THR A 56 -18.48 4.83 4.82
CA THR A 56 -18.05 5.39 3.53
C THR A 56 -16.67 4.83 3.20
N THR A 57 -16.60 3.89 2.27
CA THR A 57 -15.33 3.50 1.65
C THR A 57 -14.84 4.66 0.79
N ILE A 58 -13.79 5.36 1.21
CA ILE A 58 -13.15 6.40 0.41
C ILE A 58 -12.23 5.71 -0.61
N ALA A 59 -12.57 5.83 -1.89
CA ALA A 59 -11.69 5.42 -2.99
C ALA A 59 -10.76 6.58 -3.34
N TYR A 60 -9.46 6.32 -3.40
CA TYR A 60 -8.46 7.28 -3.88
C TYR A 60 -8.05 6.92 -5.30
N THR A 61 -8.16 7.87 -6.22
CA THR A 61 -7.61 7.74 -7.57
C THR A 61 -6.23 8.37 -7.60
N ILE A 62 -5.19 7.53 -7.66
CA ILE A 62 -3.83 7.99 -7.99
C ILE A 62 -3.70 7.87 -9.50
N THR A 63 -3.62 9.00 -10.20
CA THR A 63 -3.42 9.01 -11.66
C THR A 63 -1.97 8.72 -11.98
N TRP A 64 -1.74 7.66 -12.75
CA TRP A 64 -0.43 7.30 -13.26
C TRP A 64 -0.12 8.08 -14.54
N GLN A 65 1.06 8.64 -14.64
CA GLN A 65 1.61 9.03 -15.94
C GLN A 65 2.08 7.74 -16.62
N ARG A 66 1.24 7.20 -17.51
CA ARG A 66 1.55 6.02 -18.32
C ARG A 66 2.76 6.36 -19.21
N ASP A 67 3.82 5.55 -19.13
CA ASP A 67 4.94 5.66 -20.08
C ASP A 67 4.50 5.05 -21.41
N GLU A 68 3.97 5.91 -22.29
CA GLU A 68 3.47 5.56 -23.62
C GLU A 68 4.54 5.00 -24.57
N SER A 69 5.83 5.03 -24.18
CA SER A 69 6.92 4.51 -25.02
C SER A 69 6.86 2.99 -25.25
N MET A 70 6.11 2.25 -24.42
CA MET A 70 6.02 0.78 -24.48
C MET A 70 4.92 0.23 -25.40
N LEU A 71 3.98 1.06 -25.88
CA LEU A 71 2.81 0.60 -26.67
C LEU A 71 3.00 0.59 -28.19
N SER A 72 4.19 0.94 -28.70
CA SER A 72 4.40 1.10 -30.15
C SER A 72 4.68 -0.19 -30.94
N ARG A 73 4.58 -1.39 -30.35
CA ARG A 73 4.83 -2.65 -31.08
C ARG A 73 3.63 -3.61 -31.02
N ASN A 74 3.00 -3.77 -32.17
CA ASN A 74 2.08 -4.85 -32.56
C ASN A 74 0.60 -4.71 -32.14
N MET A 75 -0.14 -3.83 -32.82
CA MET A 75 -1.55 -4.10 -33.13
C MET A 75 -1.71 -4.24 -34.64
N SER A 76 -1.70 -5.49 -35.11
CA SER A 76 -2.08 -5.85 -36.47
C SER A 76 -3.60 -5.68 -36.62
N LYS A 77 -4.01 -4.87 -37.59
CA LYS A 77 -5.41 -4.67 -37.97
C LYS A 77 -5.83 -5.81 -38.90
N ASP A 78 -6.60 -6.76 -38.41
CA ASP A 78 -7.49 -7.55 -39.25
C ASP A 78 -8.93 -7.32 -38.79
N VAL A 79 -9.68 -6.64 -39.65
CA VAL A 79 -11.10 -6.32 -39.48
C VAL A 79 -11.87 -7.18 -40.48
N THR A 80 -12.60 -8.17 -39.98
CA THR A 80 -13.68 -8.82 -40.73
C THR A 80 -14.98 -8.70 -39.96
N HIS A 81 -16.01 -8.20 -40.64
CA HIS A 81 -17.35 -7.94 -40.13
C HIS A 81 -18.23 -9.19 -40.28
N GLY A 82 -18.96 -9.56 -39.22
CA GLY A 82 -20.13 -10.42 -39.33
C GLY A 82 -20.64 -11.02 -38.02
N ALA A 83 -21.94 -10.89 -37.80
CA ALA A 83 -22.82 -11.54 -36.81
C ALA A 83 -23.09 -10.80 -35.48
N THR A 84 -24.38 -10.48 -35.32
CA THR A 84 -25.04 -9.80 -34.20
C THR A 84 -25.25 -10.79 -33.05
N GLU A 85 -24.22 -11.00 -32.23
CA GLU A 85 -24.37 -11.65 -30.92
C GLU A 85 -24.77 -10.59 -29.89
N GLY A 86 -25.76 -10.91 -29.04
CA GLY A 86 -26.18 -10.02 -27.95
C GLY A 86 -24.99 -9.68 -27.02
N PRO A 87 -25.08 -8.62 -26.21
CA PRO A 87 -24.00 -8.20 -25.34
C PRO A 87 -23.81 -9.23 -24.21
N THR A 88 -23.13 -10.34 -24.51
CA THR A 88 -22.42 -11.12 -23.50
C THR A 88 -21.37 -10.19 -22.93
N THR A 89 -21.65 -9.68 -21.74
CA THR A 89 -20.69 -9.00 -20.88
C THR A 89 -19.56 -9.97 -20.62
N LYS A 90 -18.57 -10.00 -21.53
CA LYS A 90 -17.28 -10.60 -21.24
C LYS A 90 -16.78 -9.89 -19.99
N LEU A 91 -16.85 -10.61 -18.87
CA LEU A 91 -16.17 -10.23 -17.65
C LEU A 91 -14.72 -10.04 -18.08
N LEU A 92 -14.31 -8.78 -18.26
CA LEU A 92 -12.93 -8.44 -18.61
C LEU A 92 -12.08 -9.14 -17.57
N ASP A 93 -11.16 -9.99 -18.03
CA ASP A 93 -10.26 -10.73 -17.16
C ASP A 93 -9.21 -9.74 -16.64
N THR A 94 -9.66 -8.89 -15.71
CA THR A 94 -8.83 -7.83 -15.16
C THR A 94 -7.72 -8.48 -14.34
N THR A 95 -6.49 -8.17 -14.75
CA THR A 95 -5.28 -8.61 -14.06
C THR A 95 -5.14 -7.82 -12.77
N CYS A 96 -4.93 -8.52 -11.67
CA CYS A 96 -4.80 -7.88 -10.37
C CYS A 96 -3.60 -8.41 -9.59
N ALA A 97 -3.05 -7.55 -8.74
CA ALA A 97 -1.96 -7.84 -7.83
C ALA A 97 -2.34 -7.43 -6.41
N ILE A 98 -1.95 -8.25 -5.43
CA ILE A 98 -2.06 -7.98 -4.01
C ILE A 98 -0.66 -7.95 -3.44
N MET A 99 -0.27 -6.79 -2.92
CA MET A 99 1.00 -6.61 -2.25
C MET A 99 0.81 -6.73 -0.75
N LEU A 100 1.55 -7.64 -0.12
CA LEU A 100 1.58 -7.79 1.33
C LEU A 100 2.89 -7.19 1.87
N TYR A 101 2.77 -6.24 2.79
CA TYR A 101 3.91 -5.53 3.39
C TYR A 101 3.76 -5.42 4.90
N GLY A 102 4.84 -5.04 5.59
CA GLY A 102 4.89 -4.89 7.04
C GLY A 102 5.56 -6.06 7.76
N LEU A 103 5.34 -6.13 9.06
CA LEU A 103 5.84 -7.20 9.92
C LEU A 103 4.72 -8.22 10.12
N PRO A 104 4.93 -9.53 9.93
CA PRO A 104 3.88 -10.54 10.09
C PRO A 104 3.60 -10.87 11.57
N ARG A 105 3.09 -9.90 12.34
CA ARG A 105 2.74 -10.07 13.76
C ARG A 105 1.46 -10.89 13.89
N LYS A 106 1.52 -12.02 14.61
CA LYS A 106 0.40 -12.98 14.75
C LYS A 106 -0.22 -13.33 13.39
N PHE A 107 0.61 -13.46 12.35
CA PHE A 107 0.12 -13.59 10.98
C PHE A 107 -0.73 -14.85 10.81
N ARG A 108 -0.26 -16.00 11.28
CA ARG A 108 -0.99 -17.27 11.18
C ARG A 108 -2.30 -17.27 11.98
N ASP A 109 -2.33 -16.60 13.12
CA ASP A 109 -3.48 -16.61 14.03
C ASP A 109 -4.54 -15.55 13.69
N MET A 110 -4.15 -14.44 13.07
CA MET A 110 -5.01 -13.28 12.87
C MET A 110 -5.15 -12.89 11.39
N THR A 111 -4.04 -12.48 10.77
CA THR A 111 -4.08 -11.90 9.43
C THR A 111 -4.41 -12.94 8.37
N LEU A 112 -3.73 -14.09 8.35
CA LEU A 112 -3.96 -15.14 7.37
C LEU A 112 -5.41 -15.69 7.39
N PRO A 113 -6.02 -16.02 8.56
CA PRO A 113 -7.43 -16.40 8.61
C PRO A 113 -8.36 -15.31 8.06
N SER A 114 -8.04 -14.03 8.32
CA SER A 114 -8.84 -12.92 7.80
C SER A 114 -8.68 -12.71 6.30
N LEU A 115 -7.47 -12.88 5.74
CA LEU A 115 -7.22 -12.89 4.30
C LEU A 115 -8.00 -14.03 3.62
N LYS A 116 -7.94 -15.24 4.21
CA LYS A 116 -8.68 -16.42 3.76
C LYS A 116 -10.18 -16.20 3.73
N LYS A 117 -10.72 -15.47 4.70
CA LYS A 117 -12.15 -15.25 4.83
C LYS A 117 -12.65 -14.11 3.95
N ASN A 118 -11.89 -13.01 3.91
CA ASN A 118 -12.41 -11.71 3.49
C ASN A 118 -11.69 -11.12 2.26
N VAL A 119 -10.57 -11.67 1.81
CA VAL A 119 -9.83 -11.12 0.68
C VAL A 119 -9.67 -12.15 -0.43
N MET A 120 -8.99 -13.25 -0.17
CA MET A 120 -8.57 -14.21 -1.19
C MET A 120 -9.73 -14.86 -1.97
N PRO A 121 -10.87 -15.26 -1.36
CA PRO A 121 -12.00 -15.84 -2.09
C PRO A 121 -12.66 -14.89 -3.09
N TYR A 122 -12.53 -13.58 -2.86
CA TYR A 122 -13.08 -12.54 -3.73
C TYR A 122 -12.09 -12.12 -4.83
N ASN A 123 -10.85 -12.57 -4.72
CA ASN A 123 -9.74 -12.21 -5.60
C ASN A 123 -8.92 -13.45 -6.00
N PRO A 124 -9.55 -14.56 -6.42
CA PRO A 124 -8.87 -15.87 -6.52
C PRO A 124 -7.86 -15.98 -7.68
N ARG A 125 -7.75 -14.94 -8.51
CA ARG A 125 -6.83 -14.84 -9.66
C ARG A 125 -5.79 -13.73 -9.53
N CYS A 126 -5.75 -13.01 -8.40
CA CYS A 126 -4.73 -11.98 -8.23
C CYS A 126 -3.39 -12.63 -7.90
N ASP A 127 -2.31 -12.06 -8.43
CA ASP A 127 -0.96 -12.44 -8.04
C ASP A 127 -0.58 -11.77 -6.71
N TYR A 128 0.30 -12.39 -5.94
CA TYR A 128 0.71 -11.93 -4.62
C TYR A 128 2.19 -11.58 -4.60
N PHE A 129 2.51 -10.37 -4.12
CA PHE A 129 3.86 -9.88 -3.97
C PHE A 129 4.11 -9.52 -2.52
N VAL A 130 4.94 -10.31 -1.85
CA VAL A 130 5.06 -10.28 -0.40
C VAL A 130 6.44 -9.83 -0.02
N HIS A 131 6.54 -8.73 0.74
CA HIS A 131 7.77 -8.40 1.45
C HIS A 131 7.66 -8.78 2.92
N TYR A 132 8.73 -9.33 3.48
CA TYR A 132 8.86 -9.55 4.92
C TYR A 132 10.29 -9.36 5.40
N TYR A 133 10.41 -9.00 6.67
CA TYR A 133 11.71 -8.96 7.35
C TYR A 133 12.04 -10.33 7.94
N ASP A 134 13.30 -10.77 7.80
CA ASP A 134 13.80 -12.02 8.38
C ASP A 134 13.98 -11.87 9.89
N LEU A 135 12.87 -12.05 10.62
CA LEU A 135 12.76 -11.78 12.04
C LEU A 135 12.05 -12.92 12.76
N VAL A 136 12.62 -13.31 13.89
CA VAL A 136 11.99 -14.22 14.85
C VAL A 136 12.10 -13.58 16.23
N GLY A 137 10.97 -13.44 16.94
CA GLY A 137 10.95 -12.89 18.29
C GLY A 137 10.06 -11.65 18.44
N PHE A 138 10.31 -10.89 19.49
CA PHE A 138 9.61 -9.65 19.76
C PHE A 138 10.41 -8.47 19.22
N GLU A 139 9.89 -7.80 18.19
CA GLU A 139 10.37 -6.47 17.84
C GLU A 139 9.63 -5.42 18.68
N GLY A 140 10.34 -4.75 19.59
CA GLY A 140 9.87 -3.59 20.32
C GLY A 140 10.35 -3.55 21.76
N GLY A 141 11.48 -2.87 22.01
CA GLY A 141 12.05 -2.69 23.33
C GLY A 141 11.04 -2.25 24.40
N ASP A 142 10.98 -3.05 25.46
CA ASP A 142 10.81 -2.67 26.86
C ASP A 142 9.47 -2.22 27.42
N ARG A 143 8.37 -2.05 26.66
CA ARG A 143 7.15 -1.51 27.30
C ARG A 143 5.83 -2.24 27.16
N ASN A 144 5.72 -3.34 26.41
CA ASN A 144 4.49 -4.17 26.37
C ASN A 144 4.68 -5.40 25.46
N GLU A 145 5.75 -6.14 25.69
CA GLU A 145 6.18 -7.29 24.85
C GLU A 145 5.08 -8.37 24.74
N SER A 146 4.29 -8.57 25.80
CA SER A 146 3.19 -9.54 25.84
C SER A 146 1.97 -9.19 24.98
N THR A 147 1.76 -7.90 24.63
CA THR A 147 0.56 -7.49 23.87
C THR A 147 0.82 -7.38 22.37
N ARG A 148 2.02 -6.95 21.96
CA ARG A 148 2.38 -6.69 20.55
C ARG A 148 2.54 -7.93 19.67
N GLY A 149 2.47 -9.12 20.26
CA GLY A 149 2.57 -10.39 19.55
C GLY A 149 3.98 -10.77 19.14
N PHE A 150 4.23 -12.09 19.14
CA PHE A 150 5.45 -12.67 18.61
C PHE A 150 5.48 -12.51 17.08
N VAL A 151 6.64 -12.12 16.55
CA VAL A 151 6.89 -12.12 15.10
C VAL A 151 7.53 -13.45 14.75
N ASN A 152 6.88 -14.16 13.83
CA ASN A 152 7.44 -15.33 13.18
C ASN A 152 7.38 -15.10 11.67
N ALA A 153 8.48 -14.59 11.10
CA ALA A 153 8.56 -14.26 9.69
C ALA A 153 8.19 -15.43 8.76
N THR A 154 8.44 -16.67 9.17
CA THR A 154 8.16 -17.85 8.34
C THR A 154 6.67 -18.10 8.12
N GLU A 155 5.78 -17.59 8.98
CA GLU A 155 4.33 -17.75 8.83
C GLU A 155 3.79 -17.07 7.58
N ILE A 156 4.45 -16.00 7.11
CA ILE A 156 4.04 -15.28 5.90
C ILE A 156 4.12 -16.17 4.65
N LEU A 157 4.94 -17.22 4.68
CA LEU A 157 5.12 -18.15 3.57
C LEU A 157 3.86 -19.00 3.34
N ASP A 158 3.00 -19.16 4.36
CA ASP A 158 1.72 -19.87 4.25
C ASP A 158 0.76 -19.21 3.24
N VAL A 159 1.00 -17.95 2.84
CA VAL A 159 0.24 -17.24 1.80
C VAL A 159 0.25 -18.02 0.49
N GLU A 160 1.36 -18.63 0.11
CA GLU A 160 1.49 -19.34 -1.17
C GLU A 160 0.53 -20.53 -1.25
N GLN A 161 0.58 -21.41 -0.25
CA GLN A 161 -0.29 -22.58 -0.19
C GLN A 161 -1.77 -22.15 -0.23
N VAL A 162 -2.12 -21.14 0.57
CA VAL A 162 -3.50 -20.67 0.65
C VAL A 162 -3.97 -20.03 -0.65
N ALA A 163 -3.14 -19.22 -1.31
CA ALA A 163 -3.49 -18.61 -2.60
C ALA A 163 -3.72 -19.68 -3.67
N HIS A 164 -2.88 -20.72 -3.70
CA HIS A 164 -3.03 -21.85 -4.61
C HIS A 164 -4.29 -22.68 -4.32
N ASP A 165 -4.62 -22.91 -3.05
CA ASP A 165 -5.82 -23.66 -2.65
C ASP A 165 -7.13 -22.94 -2.99
N MET A 166 -7.09 -21.61 -3.15
CA MET A 166 -8.24 -20.78 -3.50
C MET A 166 -8.39 -20.53 -5.01
N ALA A 167 -7.42 -20.95 -5.81
CA ALA A 167 -7.50 -20.83 -7.26
C ALA A 167 -8.63 -21.73 -7.81
N PRO A 168 -9.46 -21.25 -8.74
CA PRO A 168 -10.63 -21.98 -9.24
C PRO A 168 -10.25 -23.18 -10.12
N SER A 169 -9.02 -23.20 -10.64
CA SER A 169 -8.51 -24.26 -11.52
C SER A 169 -7.02 -24.50 -11.24
N THR A 170 -6.53 -25.69 -11.63
CA THR A 170 -5.10 -26.02 -11.49
C THR A 170 -4.20 -25.28 -12.49
N THR A 171 -4.78 -24.74 -13.57
CA THR A 171 -4.05 -24.03 -14.64
C THR A 171 -3.95 -22.53 -14.38
N ASP A 172 -4.85 -21.96 -13.57
CA ASP A 172 -4.93 -20.53 -13.29
C ASP A 172 -4.50 -20.23 -11.85
N LYS A 173 -3.40 -20.85 -11.41
CA LYS A 173 -2.86 -20.58 -10.08
C LYS A 173 -2.33 -19.15 -10.01
N ALA A 174 -2.76 -18.44 -8.97
CA ALA A 174 -2.17 -17.15 -8.61
C ALA A 174 -0.66 -17.30 -8.42
N MET A 175 0.12 -16.41 -9.02
CA MET A 175 1.56 -16.38 -8.76
C MET A 175 1.81 -15.76 -7.39
N VAL A 176 2.72 -16.35 -6.61
CA VAL A 176 3.15 -15.79 -5.33
C VAL A 176 4.66 -15.60 -5.35
N LYS A 177 5.13 -14.38 -5.05
CA LYS A 177 6.54 -14.03 -4.99
C LYS A 177 6.87 -13.40 -3.65
N PHE A 178 8.03 -13.75 -3.11
CA PHE A 178 8.51 -13.25 -1.83
C PHE A 178 9.80 -12.46 -2.00
N LYS A 179 9.91 -11.34 -1.28
CA LYS A 179 11.14 -10.59 -1.06
C LYS A 179 11.42 -10.55 0.44
N LYS A 180 12.54 -11.16 0.82
CA LYS A 180 13.06 -11.15 2.18
C LYS A 180 14.10 -10.04 2.32
N THR A 181 14.08 -9.36 3.46
CA THR A 181 15.10 -8.39 3.87
C THR A 181 15.54 -8.69 5.31
N THR A 182 16.84 -8.78 5.53
CA THR A 182 17.40 -8.91 6.87
C THR A 182 17.50 -7.54 7.55
N ILE A 183 17.62 -7.52 8.88
CA ILE A 183 17.79 -6.27 9.62
C ILE A 183 19.11 -5.58 9.25
N ASP A 184 20.17 -6.34 9.01
CA ASP A 184 21.46 -5.77 8.61
C ASP A 184 21.41 -5.13 7.22
N GLU A 185 20.71 -5.74 6.25
CA GLU A 185 20.47 -5.14 4.93
C GLU A 185 19.69 -3.83 5.05
N PHE A 186 18.65 -3.80 5.90
CA PHE A 186 17.88 -2.59 6.15
C PHE A 186 18.76 -1.47 6.75
N HIS A 187 19.56 -1.78 7.78
CA HIS A 187 20.43 -0.80 8.42
C HIS A 187 21.54 -0.31 7.48
N THR A 188 22.11 -1.21 6.66
CA THR A 188 23.07 -0.85 5.61
C THR A 188 22.52 0.21 4.65
N LEU A 189 21.23 0.09 4.29
CA LEU A 189 20.58 1.04 3.38
C LEU A 189 20.16 2.34 4.05
N TYR A 190 19.65 2.29 5.29
CA TYR A 190 18.94 3.41 5.88
C TYR A 190 19.64 4.08 7.08
N ASP A 191 20.74 3.57 7.61
CA ASP A 191 21.36 4.14 8.83
C ASP A 191 21.78 5.60 8.67
N ALA A 192 22.37 5.97 7.54
CA ALA A 192 22.73 7.36 7.27
C ALA A 192 21.48 8.27 7.26
N PHE A 193 20.38 7.78 6.68
CA PHE A 193 19.11 8.49 6.65
C PHE A 193 18.46 8.56 8.04
N LEU A 194 18.39 7.45 8.76
CA LEU A 194 17.84 7.36 10.11
C LEU A 194 18.60 8.29 11.05
N ASN A 195 19.92 8.27 11.02
CA ASN A 195 20.75 9.18 11.81
C ASN A 195 20.42 10.64 11.49
N LYS A 196 20.33 11.01 10.21
CA LYS A 196 19.91 12.37 9.79
C LYS A 196 18.53 12.74 10.34
N VAL A 197 17.55 11.84 10.21
CA VAL A 197 16.16 12.09 10.65
C VAL A 197 16.04 12.20 12.17
N GLN A 198 16.82 11.40 12.90
CA GLN A 198 16.80 11.31 14.37
C GLN A 198 17.62 12.41 15.07
N THR A 199 18.57 13.04 14.38
CA THR A 199 19.48 14.03 14.99
C THR A 199 19.31 15.45 14.47
N LYS A 200 18.75 15.65 13.27
CA LYS A 200 18.61 17.00 12.69
C LYS A 200 17.61 17.82 13.50
N ARG A 201 18.07 18.98 13.99
CA ARG A 201 17.28 19.93 14.77
C ARG A 201 17.12 21.26 14.03
N PHE A 202 16.04 21.97 14.32
CA PHE A 202 15.89 23.38 13.97
C PHE A 202 16.81 24.23 14.87
N ASN A 203 17.52 25.19 14.28
CA ASN A 203 18.52 26.00 14.99
C ASN A 203 17.91 26.89 16.08
N ASP A 204 16.67 27.33 15.90
CA ASP A 204 15.99 28.31 16.77
C ASP A 204 15.28 27.66 17.97
N THR A 205 14.74 26.45 17.79
CA THR A 205 13.88 25.79 18.77
C THR A 205 14.50 24.55 19.40
N ASN A 206 15.64 24.09 18.88
CA ASN A 206 16.29 22.82 19.24
C ASN A 206 15.37 21.58 19.08
N LYS A 207 14.24 21.73 18.36
CA LYS A 207 13.29 20.65 18.08
C LYS A 207 13.77 19.82 16.90
N LEU A 208 13.45 18.52 16.93
CA LEU A 208 13.76 17.62 15.82
C LEU A 208 12.98 18.02 14.57
N MET A 209 13.68 18.13 13.45
CA MET A 209 13.15 18.72 12.21
C MET A 209 12.05 17.87 11.57
N TYR A 210 12.19 16.55 11.66
CA TYR A 210 11.36 15.59 10.95
C TYR A 210 10.37 14.86 11.85
N TRP A 211 10.28 15.28 13.12
CA TRP A 211 9.47 14.58 14.11
C TRP A 211 8.18 15.35 14.35
N PRO A 212 7.04 14.65 14.47
CA PRO A 212 5.87 15.23 15.08
C PRO A 212 6.24 15.79 16.47
N ASN A 213 5.73 16.97 16.80
CA ASN A 213 5.94 17.56 18.13
C ASN A 213 5.06 16.84 19.18
N ARG A 214 5.34 15.55 19.39
CA ARG A 214 4.65 14.66 20.31
C ARG A 214 5.65 13.90 21.18
N PRO A 215 5.40 13.76 22.49
CA PRO A 215 6.34 13.13 23.42
C PRO A 215 6.42 11.60 23.28
N ASP A 216 5.45 10.97 22.61
CA ASP A 216 5.39 9.51 22.44
C ASP A 216 6.09 9.01 21.17
N TYR A 217 6.60 9.91 20.32
CA TYR A 217 7.49 9.53 19.22
C TYR A 217 8.90 9.28 19.76
N THR A 218 9.49 8.15 19.36
CA THR A 218 10.84 7.72 19.75
C THR A 218 11.68 7.39 18.52
N ASN A 219 12.99 7.19 18.67
CA ASN A 219 13.86 6.75 17.56
C ASN A 219 13.33 5.44 16.96
N THR A 220 12.86 4.52 17.81
CA THR A 220 12.23 3.27 17.41
C THR A 220 10.97 3.51 16.57
N THR A 221 10.13 4.48 16.95
CA THR A 221 8.94 4.84 16.17
C THR A 221 9.31 5.27 14.75
N VAL A 222 10.33 6.13 14.62
CA VAL A 222 10.83 6.58 13.31
C VAL A 222 11.40 5.41 12.51
N THR A 223 12.22 4.57 13.13
CA THR A 223 12.79 3.37 12.47
C THR A 223 11.67 2.44 11.99
N ASN A 224 10.63 2.21 12.79
CA ASN A 224 9.49 1.37 12.39
C ASN A 224 8.72 1.96 11.21
N ILE A 225 8.52 3.28 11.16
CA ILE A 225 7.89 3.95 10.02
C ILE A 225 8.73 3.75 8.76
N VAL A 226 10.05 3.94 8.84
CA VAL A 226 10.96 3.73 7.70
C VAL A 226 10.96 2.25 7.27
N LYS A 227 10.93 1.31 8.22
CA LYS A 227 10.79 -0.12 7.92
C LYS A 227 9.48 -0.43 7.19
N MET A 228 8.36 0.16 7.59
CA MET A 228 7.09 -0.02 6.89
C MET A 228 7.16 0.49 5.45
N TRP A 229 7.73 1.69 5.24
CA TRP A 229 7.90 2.25 3.90
C TRP A 229 8.82 1.41 3.02
N HIS A 230 9.96 0.97 3.55
CA HIS A 230 10.85 0.06 2.84
C HIS A 230 10.14 -1.23 2.44
N SER A 231 9.35 -1.81 3.35
CA SER A 231 8.60 -3.02 3.04
C SER A 231 7.58 -2.82 1.93
N LEU A 232 6.89 -1.69 1.90
CA LEU A 232 5.97 -1.36 0.81
C LEU A 232 6.71 -1.20 -0.52
N GLN A 233 7.84 -0.50 -0.50
CA GLN A 233 8.68 -0.26 -1.67
C GLN A 233 9.22 -1.57 -2.26
N GLU A 234 9.67 -2.50 -1.42
CA GLU A 234 10.19 -3.79 -1.88
C GLU A 234 9.11 -4.69 -2.48
N ALA A 235 7.90 -4.73 -1.90
CA ALA A 235 6.77 -5.44 -2.48
C ALA A 235 6.39 -4.85 -3.86
N TRP A 236 6.41 -3.52 -3.98
CA TRP A 236 6.19 -2.82 -5.24
C TRP A 236 7.26 -3.13 -6.29
N ASN A 237 8.54 -3.07 -5.90
CA ASN A 237 9.65 -3.39 -6.78
C ASN A 237 9.57 -4.84 -7.29
N LEU A 238 9.15 -5.77 -6.43
CA LEU A 238 8.94 -7.17 -6.79
C LEU A 238 7.83 -7.33 -7.83
N MET A 239 6.67 -6.69 -7.62
CA MET A 239 5.57 -6.66 -8.59
C MET A 239 6.00 -6.05 -9.92
N LYS A 240 6.67 -4.89 -9.90
CA LYS A 240 7.13 -4.20 -11.10
C LYS A 240 8.10 -5.06 -11.89
N LYS A 241 9.07 -5.69 -11.22
CA LYS A 241 10.03 -6.60 -11.85
C LYS A 241 9.31 -7.73 -12.59
N GLU A 242 8.32 -8.35 -11.95
CA GLU A 242 7.56 -9.45 -12.54
C GLU A 242 6.66 -8.99 -13.69
N SER A 243 6.01 -7.83 -13.56
CA SER A 243 5.25 -7.21 -14.64
C SER A 243 6.11 -6.99 -15.89
N MET A 244 7.33 -6.48 -15.71
CA MET A 244 8.28 -6.27 -16.80
C MET A 244 8.78 -7.58 -17.42
N SER A 245 9.07 -8.61 -16.61
CA SER A 245 9.61 -9.88 -17.13
C SER A 245 8.57 -10.75 -17.82
N SER A 246 7.31 -10.71 -17.37
CA SER A 246 6.22 -11.51 -17.94
C SER A 246 5.44 -10.79 -19.05
N GLY A 247 5.64 -9.49 -19.22
CA GLY A 247 4.80 -8.65 -20.08
C GLY A 247 3.37 -8.47 -19.53
N LYS A 248 3.12 -8.86 -18.28
CA LYS A 248 1.81 -8.72 -17.62
C LYS A 248 1.67 -7.30 -17.09
N THR A 249 0.60 -6.61 -17.49
CA THR A 249 0.16 -5.37 -16.85
C THR A 249 -0.82 -5.71 -15.74
N TYR A 250 -0.77 -5.00 -14.61
CA TYR A 250 -1.76 -5.13 -13.54
C TYR A 250 -2.69 -3.92 -13.58
N GLU A 251 -3.97 -4.16 -13.81
CA GLU A 251 -4.99 -3.11 -13.84
C GLU A 251 -5.42 -2.68 -12.44
N THR A 252 -5.37 -3.61 -11.49
CA THR A 252 -5.72 -3.35 -10.10
C THR A 252 -4.61 -3.81 -9.17
N VAL A 253 -4.15 -2.92 -8.29
CA VAL A 253 -3.13 -3.23 -7.29
C VAL A 253 -3.66 -2.89 -5.90
N ALA A 254 -3.70 -3.88 -5.02
CA ALA A 254 -4.07 -3.70 -3.62
C ALA A 254 -2.83 -3.69 -2.73
N MET A 255 -2.76 -2.74 -1.79
CA MET A 255 -1.68 -2.62 -0.81
C MET A 255 -2.19 -3.04 0.57
N LEU A 256 -1.85 -4.25 0.99
CA LEU A 256 -2.36 -4.88 2.20
C LEU A 256 -1.23 -5.08 3.23
N ARG A 257 -1.55 -4.89 4.50
CA ARG A 257 -0.64 -5.09 5.61
C ARG A 257 -0.68 -6.54 6.10
N SER A 258 0.48 -7.06 6.47
CA SER A 258 0.67 -8.41 7.02
C SER A 258 0.41 -8.51 8.53
N ASP A 259 -0.06 -7.45 9.18
CA ASP A 259 -0.39 -7.41 10.62
C ASP A 259 -1.78 -6.83 10.90
N VAL A 260 -2.67 -6.82 9.90
CA VAL A 260 -4.03 -6.30 10.04
C VAL A 260 -5.05 -7.43 10.02
N LEU A 261 -6.11 -7.26 10.81
CA LEU A 261 -7.31 -8.09 10.74
C LEU A 261 -8.28 -7.50 9.69
N TYR A 262 -8.48 -8.22 8.60
CA TYR A 262 -9.46 -7.84 7.58
C TYR A 262 -10.85 -8.28 8.01
N VAL A 263 -11.72 -7.35 8.43
CA VAL A 263 -13.06 -7.67 8.94
C VAL A 263 -14.16 -7.59 7.88
N THR A 264 -13.92 -6.90 6.77
CA THR A 264 -14.85 -6.72 5.66
C THR A 264 -14.35 -7.40 4.40
N LYS A 265 -15.29 -7.86 3.56
CA LYS A 265 -14.99 -8.45 2.26
C LYS A 265 -14.35 -7.39 1.36
N LEU A 266 -13.18 -7.67 0.82
CA LEU A 266 -12.48 -6.83 -0.14
C LEU A 266 -12.53 -7.53 -1.49
N ASN A 267 -13.32 -7.00 -2.43
CA ASN A 267 -13.33 -7.46 -3.82
C ASN A 267 -12.74 -6.36 -4.69
N PHE A 268 -11.57 -6.61 -5.27
CA PHE A 268 -10.88 -5.62 -6.09
C PHE A 268 -11.39 -5.60 -7.53
N ARG A 269 -12.30 -6.50 -7.92
CA ARG A 269 -12.86 -6.56 -9.28
C ARG A 269 -14.21 -5.86 -9.40
N SER A 270 -14.95 -5.78 -8.30
CA SER A 270 -16.24 -5.11 -8.26
C SER A 270 -16.08 -3.73 -7.60
N VAL A 271 -15.74 -2.70 -8.38
CA VAL A 271 -16.12 -1.35 -7.96
C VAL A 271 -17.64 -1.29 -8.10
N PRO A 272 -18.41 -0.98 -7.03
CA PRO A 272 -19.86 -0.97 -7.10
C PRO A 272 -20.33 -0.04 -8.23
N ASP A 273 -21.28 -0.54 -9.03
CA ASP A 273 -21.93 0.23 -10.10
C ASP A 273 -22.48 1.56 -9.59
N ASP A 274 -22.78 1.67 -8.30
CA ASP A 274 -23.28 2.85 -7.59
C ASP A 274 -22.36 4.08 -7.76
N VAL A 275 -21.04 3.88 -7.89
CA VAL A 275 -20.08 4.95 -8.22
C VAL A 275 -20.13 5.27 -9.71
N ALA A 276 -20.45 4.28 -10.54
CA ALA A 276 -20.52 4.38 -11.98
C ALA A 276 -21.85 4.98 -12.51
N VAL A 277 -22.95 4.88 -11.76
CA VAL A 277 -24.28 5.37 -12.17
C VAL A 277 -24.30 6.88 -12.39
N ASN A 278 -23.44 7.64 -11.72
CA ASN A 278 -23.44 9.10 -11.82
C ASN A 278 -22.49 9.66 -12.89
N ASN A 279 -21.65 8.84 -13.54
CA ASN A 279 -20.75 9.36 -14.58
C ASN A 279 -20.29 8.31 -15.61
N PRO A 280 -21.12 8.00 -16.62
CA PRO A 280 -20.83 6.97 -17.64
C PRO A 280 -19.55 7.20 -18.45
N GLN A 281 -19.04 8.44 -18.50
CA GLN A 281 -17.81 8.77 -19.22
C GLN A 281 -16.52 8.52 -18.41
N GLN A 282 -16.60 8.29 -17.10
CA GLN A 282 -15.44 7.94 -16.27
C GLN A 282 -15.15 6.44 -16.19
N GLN A 283 -15.99 5.60 -16.82
CA GLN A 283 -15.81 4.14 -16.87
C GLN A 283 -14.61 3.68 -17.72
N GLN A 284 -13.99 4.54 -18.53
CA GLN A 284 -12.89 4.13 -19.39
C GLN A 284 -11.53 4.22 -18.68
N GLN A 285 -11.08 3.06 -18.17
CA GLN A 285 -9.68 2.61 -18.14
C GLN A 285 -8.69 3.18 -17.12
N GLN A 286 -9.13 3.76 -16.00
CA GLN A 286 -8.16 4.14 -14.97
C GLN A 286 -7.93 2.99 -13.97
N PRO A 287 -6.67 2.57 -13.75
CA PRO A 287 -6.35 1.64 -12.68
C PRO A 287 -6.69 2.30 -11.33
N PHE A 288 -7.44 1.59 -10.49
CA PHE A 288 -7.80 2.09 -9.16
C PHE A 288 -6.97 1.37 -8.10
N ILE A 289 -6.56 2.13 -7.09
CA ILE A 289 -5.84 1.60 -5.93
C ILE A 289 -6.84 1.53 -4.79
N VAL A 290 -7.07 0.32 -4.29
CA VAL A 290 -7.90 0.15 -3.09
C VAL A 290 -6.99 0.27 -1.88
N ILE A 291 -7.08 1.42 -1.22
CA ILE A 291 -6.51 1.64 0.11
C ILE A 291 -7.65 1.44 1.11
N PRO A 292 -7.66 0.39 1.93
CA PRO A 292 -8.73 0.20 2.89
C PRO A 292 -8.76 1.33 3.92
N ASP A 293 -9.95 1.61 4.45
CA ASP A 293 -10.24 2.77 5.31
C ASP A 293 -9.38 2.84 6.59
N PHE A 294 -8.74 1.74 7.00
CA PHE A 294 -7.75 1.77 8.07
C PHE A 294 -6.54 2.65 7.77
N ALA A 295 -6.28 3.01 6.51
CA ALA A 295 -5.22 3.95 6.15
C ALA A 295 -5.58 5.42 6.49
N ASN A 296 -6.87 5.72 6.67
CA ASN A 296 -7.34 7.06 7.07
C ASN A 296 -7.09 7.36 8.54
N TYR A 297 -6.79 6.34 9.33
CA TYR A 297 -6.34 6.46 10.69
C TYR A 297 -4.88 6.02 10.73
N PRO A 298 -3.92 6.83 11.21
CA PRO A 298 -2.56 6.37 11.38
C PRO A 298 -2.63 5.15 12.28
N VAL A 299 -2.41 3.98 11.68
CA VAL A 299 -2.56 2.69 12.35
C VAL A 299 -1.66 2.75 13.56
N ASN A 300 -2.31 2.78 14.72
CA ASN A 300 -1.66 2.71 15.99
C ASN A 300 -0.92 1.36 15.97
N ASP A 301 0.40 1.36 16.11
CA ASP A 301 1.27 0.20 16.32
C ASP A 301 0.96 -0.53 17.66
N ARG A 302 -0.32 -0.52 18.06
CA ARG A 302 -0.85 -0.85 19.39
C ARG A 302 -2.07 -1.79 19.34
N MET A 303 -2.29 -2.51 18.24
CA MET A 303 -3.10 -3.73 18.34
C MET A 303 -2.23 -4.90 18.77
#